data_AF-G4CYZ4-F1
#
_entry.id   AF-G4CYZ4-F1
#
_cell.length_a   1.000
_cell.length_b   1.000
_cell.length_c   1.000
_cell.angle_alpha   90.00
_cell.angle_beta   90.00
_cell.angle_gamma   90.00
#
_symmetry.space_group_name_H-M   'P 1'
#
loop_
_entity.id
_entity.type
_entity.pdbx_description
1 polymer ?
#
loop_
_entity_poly.entity_id
_entity_poly.type
_entity_poly.pdbx_seq_one_letter_code
_entity_poly.pdbx_strand_id
1 'polypeptide(L)'
;MVGIPELSLGGFPRNVARAETRLRRAGLDATPDQIVASLSLDNWRFLLTPRLEATVWKALTDLRNGGMPHYPGRSRRDFEENVELIRHGRNRASHQEPLISAHPDQQAEIRRLAHYVTAIDTVARNINPDAAEWIATHSRVLDAIAQRPTRQDH
;
A
#
# COMPACT_ATOMS: atom_id res chain seq x y z
N MET A 1 -1.17 30.29 20.66
CA MET A 1 -1.46 30.12 19.23
C MET A 1 -0.30 29.34 18.62
N VAL A 2 -0.39 28.01 18.60
CA VAL A 2 0.68 27.16 18.04
C VAL A 2 0.49 27.17 16.53
N GLY A 3 1.43 27.78 15.81
CA GLY A 3 1.42 27.77 14.35
C GLY A 3 1.50 26.32 13.86
N ILE A 4 0.53 25.90 13.06
CA ILE A 4 0.61 24.64 12.31
C ILE A 4 1.85 24.80 11.41
N PRO A 5 2.89 23.95 11.55
CA PRO A 5 4.06 24.05 10.69
C PRO A 5 3.61 23.94 9.24
N GLU A 6 4.11 24.84 8.38
CA GLU A 6 3.82 24.84 6.95
C GLU A 6 4.14 23.45 6.38
N LEU A 7 3.08 22.68 6.14
CA LEU A 7 3.16 21.30 5.66
C LEU A 7 3.74 21.33 4.25
N SER A 8 5.06 21.15 4.14
CA SER A 8 5.71 20.97 2.84
C SER A 8 5.38 19.57 2.32
N LEU A 9 4.18 19.42 1.76
CA LEU A 9 3.65 18.20 1.15
C LEU A 9 4.29 17.89 -0.21
N GLY A 10 5.40 18.56 -0.57
CA GLY A 10 6.15 18.32 -1.80
C GLY A 10 5.26 18.32 -3.05
N GLY A 11 5.28 17.21 -3.80
CA GLY A 11 4.47 17.03 -5.02
C GLY A 11 3.02 16.61 -4.77
N PHE A 12 2.61 16.34 -3.54
CA PHE A 12 1.27 15.82 -3.23
C PHE A 12 0.13 16.77 -3.63
N PRO A 13 0.20 18.10 -3.42
CA PRO A 13 -0.83 19.02 -3.90
C PRO A 13 -0.99 18.98 -5.43
N ARG A 14 0.12 18.79 -6.16
CA ARG A 14 0.06 18.61 -7.63
C ARG A 14 -0.62 17.30 -8.01
N ASN A 15 -0.45 16.24 -7.22
CA ASN A 15 -1.10 14.97 -7.46
C ASN A 15 -2.61 15.02 -7.17
N VAL A 16 -3.02 15.76 -6.12
CA VAL A 16 -4.43 16.09 -5.86
C VAL A 16 -5.05 16.87 -7.02
N ALA A 17 -4.40 17.94 -7.48
CA ALA A 17 -4.89 18.72 -8.62
C ALA A 17 -5.01 17.88 -9.92
N ARG A 18 -4.08 16.93 -10.13
CA ARG A 18 -4.15 15.98 -11.25
C ARG A 18 -5.31 15.00 -11.10
N ALA A 19 -5.58 14.49 -9.90
CA ALA A 19 -6.73 13.66 -9.59
C ALA A 19 -8.05 14.41 -9.89
N GLU A 20 -8.19 15.63 -9.38
CA GLU A 20 -9.34 16.50 -9.68
C GLU A 20 -9.56 16.71 -11.17
N THR A 21 -8.48 17.01 -11.90
CA THR A 21 -8.55 17.22 -13.35
C THR A 21 -9.04 15.96 -14.08
N ARG A 22 -8.61 14.77 -13.65
CA ARG A 22 -9.05 13.49 -14.24
C ARG A 22 -10.52 13.22 -13.96
N LEU A 23 -10.98 13.44 -12.73
CA LEU A 23 -12.38 13.26 -12.36
C LEU A 23 -13.30 14.18 -13.18
N ARG A 24 -12.94 15.47 -13.28
CA ARG A 24 -13.70 16.44 -14.10
C ARG A 24 -13.73 16.07 -15.58
N ARG A 25 -12.62 15.58 -16.13
CA ARG A 25 -12.56 15.09 -17.53
C ARG A 25 -13.43 13.85 -17.76
N ALA A 26 -13.63 13.03 -16.74
CA ALA A 26 -14.53 11.88 -16.78
C ALA A 26 -16.01 12.25 -16.53
N GLY A 27 -16.32 13.55 -16.34
CA GLY A 27 -17.67 14.01 -16.01
C GLY A 27 -18.12 13.68 -14.59
N LEU A 28 -17.17 13.41 -13.69
CA LEU A 28 -17.44 13.10 -12.28
C LEU A 28 -17.18 14.34 -11.39
N ASP A 29 -17.95 14.44 -10.30
CA ASP A 29 -17.76 15.47 -9.29
C ASP A 29 -16.49 15.21 -8.47
N ALA A 30 -15.55 16.15 -8.49
CA ALA A 30 -14.31 16.04 -7.70
C ALA A 30 -14.54 16.29 -6.19
N THR A 31 -15.37 15.47 -5.55
CA THR A 31 -15.58 15.48 -4.10
C THR A 31 -14.32 14.99 -3.38
N PRO A 32 -14.11 15.34 -2.09
CA PRO A 32 -12.97 14.86 -1.32
C PRO A 32 -12.82 13.32 -1.36
N ASP A 33 -13.92 12.58 -1.22
CA ASP A 33 -13.92 11.11 -1.25
C ASP A 33 -13.50 10.57 -2.62
N GLN A 34 -13.99 11.17 -3.71
CA GLN A 34 -13.59 10.77 -5.05
C GLN A 34 -12.12 11.09 -5.34
N ILE A 35 -11.64 12.24 -4.87
CA ILE A 35 -10.23 12.63 -4.99
C ILE A 35 -9.37 11.59 -4.27
N VAL A 36 -9.67 11.30 -3.00
CA VAL A 36 -9.00 10.28 -2.17
C VAL A 36 -8.98 8.93 -2.88
N ALA A 37 -10.12 8.46 -3.38
CA ALA A 37 -10.23 7.19 -4.10
C ALA A 37 -9.45 7.15 -5.42
N SER A 38 -9.22 8.32 -6.05
CA SER A 38 -8.50 8.41 -7.33
C SER A 38 -6.98 8.53 -7.19
N LEU A 39 -6.45 8.70 -5.98
CA LEU A 39 -5.02 8.77 -5.73
C LEU A 39 -4.37 7.39 -5.90
N SER A 40 -3.21 7.34 -6.57
CA SER A 40 -2.43 6.11 -6.70
C SER A 40 -1.77 5.73 -5.38
N LEU A 41 -1.37 4.46 -5.25
CA LEU A 41 -0.59 3.96 -4.11
C LEU A 41 0.70 4.78 -3.86
N ASP A 42 1.35 5.27 -4.93
CA ASP A 42 2.53 6.14 -4.80
C ASP A 42 2.24 7.45 -4.04
N ASN A 43 1.04 8.03 -4.23
CA ASN A 43 0.63 9.23 -3.52
C ASN A 43 0.48 8.95 -2.02
N TRP A 44 -0.15 7.83 -1.68
CA TRP A 44 -0.33 7.39 -0.31
C TRP A 44 1.00 7.05 0.36
N ARG A 45 1.90 6.36 -0.35
CA ARG A 45 3.24 6.07 0.14
C ARG A 45 4.04 7.32 0.47
N PHE A 46 3.92 8.38 -0.35
CA PHE A 46 4.64 9.63 -0.10
C PHE A 46 4.29 10.24 1.28
N LEU A 47 3.03 10.08 1.71
CA LEU A 47 2.56 10.55 3.01
C LEU A 47 3.21 9.80 4.19
N LEU A 48 3.80 8.63 3.94
CA LEU A 48 4.44 7.79 4.94
C LEU A 48 5.95 8.06 5.07
N THR A 49 6.51 9.05 4.37
CA THR A 49 7.95 9.34 4.46
C THR A 49 8.36 9.88 5.83
N PRO A 50 9.64 9.69 6.27
CA PRO A 50 10.14 10.20 7.55
C PRO A 50 9.91 11.71 7.75
N ARG A 51 9.97 12.49 6.66
CA ARG A 51 9.75 13.95 6.70
C ARG A 51 8.37 14.35 7.21
N LEU A 52 7.36 13.50 6.99
CA LEU A 52 5.98 13.75 7.37
C LEU A 52 5.58 13.04 8.67
N GLU A 53 6.54 12.43 9.36
CA GLU A 53 6.27 11.66 10.58
C GLU A 53 5.70 12.55 11.71
N ALA A 54 6.32 13.70 11.95
CA ALA A 54 5.90 14.61 13.02
C ALA A 54 4.51 15.24 12.78
N THR A 55 3.99 15.18 11.55
CA THR A 55 2.74 15.82 11.14
C THR A 55 1.69 14.80 10.71
N VAL A 56 1.85 14.20 9.54
CA VAL A 56 0.87 13.29 8.93
C VAL A 56 0.77 12.00 9.73
N TRP A 57 1.89 11.35 10.03
CA TRP A 57 1.86 10.09 10.79
C TRP A 57 1.26 10.27 12.18
N LYS A 58 1.64 11.35 12.87
CA LYS A 58 1.05 11.71 14.16
C LYS A 58 -0.47 11.92 14.07
N ALA A 59 -0.95 12.60 13.03
CA ALA A 59 -2.38 12.82 12.82
C ALA A 59 -3.14 11.52 12.47
N LEU A 60 -2.52 10.65 11.67
CA LEU A 60 -3.04 9.37 11.19
C LEU A 60 -3.11 8.30 12.31
N THR A 61 -2.25 8.39 13.32
CA THR A 61 -2.29 7.50 14.50
C THR A 61 -3.08 8.08 15.67
N ASP A 62 -3.52 9.35 15.59
CA ASP A 62 -4.36 9.97 16.60
C ASP A 62 -5.81 9.47 16.47
N LEU A 63 -6.27 8.72 17.47
CA LEU A 63 -7.63 8.17 17.52
C LEU A 63 -8.72 9.24 17.45
N ARG A 64 -8.43 10.49 17.86
CA ARG A 64 -9.39 11.59 17.81
C ARG A 64 -9.74 12.02 16.38
N ASN A 65 -8.87 11.72 15.42
CA ASN A 65 -9.09 12.01 14.00
C ASN A 65 -9.67 10.80 13.25
N GLY A 66 -10.08 9.74 13.97
CA GLY A 66 -10.44 8.47 13.36
C GLY A 66 -9.23 7.76 12.76
N GLY A 67 -8.08 7.77 13.47
CA GLY A 67 -6.78 7.26 13.03
C GLY A 67 -6.74 5.76 12.69
N MET A 68 -5.62 5.08 12.91
CA MET A 68 -5.52 3.62 12.66
C MET A 68 -5.72 2.82 13.96
N PRO A 69 -6.97 2.56 14.39
CA PRO A 69 -7.26 1.90 15.67
C PRO A 69 -6.77 0.45 15.73
N HIS A 70 -6.56 -0.17 14.58
CA HIS A 70 -6.10 -1.56 14.48
C HIS A 70 -4.59 -1.69 14.30
N TYR A 71 -3.86 -0.57 14.23
CA TYR A 71 -2.40 -0.61 14.12
C TYR A 71 -1.77 -0.79 15.51
N PRO A 72 -1.17 -1.96 15.81
CA PRO A 72 -0.64 -2.25 17.14
C PRO A 72 0.73 -1.58 17.38
N GLY A 73 1.42 -1.19 16.31
CA GLY A 73 2.74 -0.57 16.35
C GLY A 73 2.67 0.94 16.61
N ARG A 74 3.82 1.54 16.92
CA ARG A 74 4.00 3.01 16.90
C ARG A 74 4.97 3.46 15.82
N SER A 75 5.62 2.52 15.14
CA SER A 75 6.70 2.76 14.19
C SER A 75 6.16 3.04 12.79
N ARG A 76 6.19 4.31 12.38
CA ARG A 76 5.93 4.69 10.97
C ARG A 76 6.77 3.87 10.00
N ARG A 77 8.03 3.63 10.36
CA ARG A 77 8.98 2.88 9.53
C ARG A 77 8.47 1.48 9.21
N ASP A 78 8.01 0.73 10.22
CA ASP A 78 7.56 -0.64 10.04
C ASP A 78 6.33 -0.69 9.13
N PHE A 79 5.44 0.30 9.26
CA PHE A 79 4.29 0.43 8.37
C PHE A 79 4.70 0.81 6.94
N GLU A 80 5.61 1.79 6.78
CA GLU A 80 6.12 2.20 5.46
C GLU A 80 6.83 1.03 4.75
N GLU A 81 7.64 0.23 5.45
CA GLU A 81 8.36 -0.90 4.87
C GLU A 81 7.40 -1.92 4.25
N ASN A 82 6.27 -2.22 4.91
CA ASN A 82 5.24 -3.08 4.34
C ASN A 82 4.57 -2.43 3.11
N VAL A 83 4.24 -1.13 3.17
CA VAL A 83 3.65 -0.42 2.01
C VAL A 83 4.62 -0.38 0.82
N GLU A 84 5.92 -0.22 1.05
CA GLU A 84 6.94 -0.29 -0.01
C GLU A 84 7.02 -1.69 -0.64
N LEU A 85 6.93 -2.76 0.15
CA LEU A 85 6.87 -4.12 -0.40
C LEU A 85 5.67 -4.31 -1.33
N ILE A 86 4.49 -3.84 -0.93
CA ILE A 86 3.27 -3.87 -1.75
C ILE A 86 3.49 -3.07 -3.04
N ARG A 87 4.04 -1.86 -2.93
CA ARG A 87 4.34 -0.98 -4.05
C ARG A 87 5.30 -1.64 -5.05
N HIS A 88 6.36 -2.30 -4.56
CA HIS A 88 7.28 -3.06 -5.40
C HIS A 88 6.54 -4.18 -6.15
N GLY A 89 5.75 -5.01 -5.46
CA GLY A 89 4.97 -6.07 -6.10
C GLY A 89 4.02 -5.54 -7.18
N ARG A 90 3.28 -4.46 -6.87
CA ARG A 90 2.35 -3.80 -7.79
C ARG A 90 3.06 -3.20 -9.01
N ASN A 91 4.22 -2.58 -8.83
CA ASN A 91 4.95 -1.95 -9.93
C ASN A 91 5.46 -2.99 -10.92
N ARG A 92 6.00 -4.12 -10.42
CA ARG A 92 6.39 -5.25 -11.27
C ARG A 92 5.21 -5.78 -12.09
N ALA A 93 4.07 -6.00 -11.44
CA ALA A 93 2.85 -6.42 -12.14
C ALA A 93 2.40 -5.42 -13.19
N SER A 94 2.48 -4.11 -12.89
CA SER A 94 2.10 -3.03 -13.82
C SER A 94 3.05 -2.90 -15.01
N HIS A 95 4.33 -3.21 -14.83
CA HIS A 95 5.33 -3.27 -15.90
C HIS A 95 5.35 -4.61 -16.63
N GLN A 96 4.43 -5.52 -16.31
CA GLN A 96 4.39 -6.88 -16.87
C GLN A 96 5.69 -7.65 -16.64
N GLU A 97 6.42 -7.32 -15.57
CA GLU A 97 7.61 -8.07 -15.17
C GLU A 97 7.19 -9.45 -14.62
N PRO A 98 7.95 -10.51 -14.91
CA PRO A 98 7.67 -11.83 -14.36
C PRO A 98 7.69 -11.79 -12.83
N LEU A 99 6.56 -12.08 -12.17
CA LEU A 99 6.51 -12.25 -10.72
C LEU A 99 7.10 -13.60 -10.27
N ILE A 100 7.16 -14.56 -11.19
CA ILE A 100 7.79 -15.87 -11.06
C ILE A 100 9.01 -15.86 -11.97
N SER A 101 10.18 -16.09 -11.40
CA SER A 101 11.46 -16.16 -12.07
C SER A 101 11.82 -17.61 -12.30
N ALA A 102 12.50 -17.91 -13.42
CA ALA A 102 13.17 -19.20 -13.65
C ALA A 102 14.45 -19.36 -12.80
N HIS A 103 14.44 -18.83 -11.58
CA HIS A 103 15.59 -18.83 -10.69
C HIS A 103 15.82 -20.26 -10.16
N PRO A 104 17.08 -20.73 -10.03
CA PRO A 104 17.36 -22.07 -9.53
C PRO A 104 16.85 -22.27 -8.09
N ASP A 105 16.80 -21.21 -7.28
CA ASP A 105 16.24 -21.26 -5.92
C ASP A 105 14.72 -20.95 -5.92
N GLN A 106 13.94 -22.00 -6.15
CA GLN A 106 12.47 -21.96 -6.06
C GLN A 106 11.99 -21.57 -4.65
N GLN A 107 12.72 -21.92 -3.60
CA GLN A 107 12.33 -21.63 -2.23
C GLN A 107 12.48 -20.15 -1.89
N ALA A 108 13.54 -19.48 -2.37
CA ALA A 108 13.69 -18.03 -2.24
C ALA A 108 12.54 -17.27 -2.90
N GLU A 109 12.07 -17.75 -4.05
CA GLU A 109 10.93 -17.16 -4.72
C GLU A 109 9.63 -17.33 -3.94
N ILE A 110 9.35 -18.54 -3.45
CA ILE A 110 8.16 -18.81 -2.61
C ILE A 110 8.18 -17.88 -1.39
N ARG A 111 9.33 -17.75 -0.71
CA ARG A 111 9.49 -16.82 0.41
C ARG A 111 9.20 -15.37 0.01
N ARG A 112 9.68 -14.91 -1.14
CA ARG A 112 9.43 -13.55 -1.64
C ARG A 112 7.94 -13.31 -1.92
N LEU A 113 7.25 -14.26 -2.55
CA LEU A 113 5.82 -14.15 -2.83
C LEU A 113 4.99 -14.16 -1.54
N ALA A 114 5.31 -15.07 -0.62
CA ALA A 114 4.70 -15.10 0.72
C ALA A 114 4.92 -13.78 1.46
N HIS A 115 6.10 -13.17 1.33
CA HIS A 115 6.40 -11.88 1.96
C HIS A 115 5.51 -10.74 1.43
N TYR A 116 5.18 -10.70 0.13
CA TYR A 116 4.19 -9.75 -0.39
C TYR A 116 2.79 -10.00 0.18
N VAL A 117 2.37 -11.26 0.29
CA VAL A 117 1.06 -11.62 0.87
C VAL A 117 1.00 -11.17 2.33
N THR A 118 2.04 -11.45 3.12
CA THR A 118 2.13 -11.01 4.52
C THR A 118 2.10 -9.49 4.65
N ALA A 119 2.80 -8.75 3.77
CA ALA A 119 2.78 -7.29 3.79
C ALA A 119 1.39 -6.72 3.50
N ILE A 120 0.68 -7.26 2.49
CA ILE A 120 -0.71 -6.88 2.17
C ILE A 120 -1.62 -7.14 3.36
N ASP A 121 -1.56 -8.35 3.93
CA ASP A 121 -2.37 -8.75 5.08
C ASP A 121 -2.11 -7.84 6.29
N THR A 122 -0.83 -7.56 6.59
CA THR A 122 -0.43 -6.70 7.70
C THR A 122 -0.97 -5.28 7.54
N VAL A 123 -0.77 -4.65 6.37
CA VAL A 123 -1.27 -3.30 6.11
C VAL A 123 -2.79 -3.26 6.14
N ALA A 124 -3.46 -4.24 5.54
CA ALA A 124 -4.91 -4.31 5.53
C ALA A 124 -5.47 -4.45 6.96
N ARG A 125 -4.95 -5.36 7.78
CA ARG A 125 -5.43 -5.55 9.17
C ARG A 125 -5.21 -4.30 10.02
N ASN A 126 -4.10 -3.61 9.82
CA ASN A 126 -3.79 -2.36 10.53
C ASN A 126 -4.79 -1.23 10.20
N ILE A 127 -5.37 -1.24 9.00
CA ILE A 127 -6.35 -0.25 8.53
C ILE A 127 -7.77 -0.70 8.90
N ASN A 128 -8.15 -1.91 8.50
CA ASN A 128 -9.47 -2.50 8.68
C ASN A 128 -9.39 -4.05 8.60
N PRO A 129 -9.62 -4.77 9.72
CA PRO A 129 -9.62 -6.24 9.76
C PRO A 129 -10.58 -6.90 8.77
N ASP A 130 -11.77 -6.34 8.55
CA ASP A 130 -12.77 -6.90 7.63
C ASP A 130 -12.27 -6.83 6.18
N ALA A 131 -11.58 -5.74 5.82
CA ALA A 131 -10.95 -5.62 4.51
C ALA A 131 -9.83 -6.64 4.32
N ALA A 132 -9.05 -6.92 5.37
CA ALA A 132 -8.01 -7.95 5.32
C ALA A 132 -8.59 -9.36 5.14
N GLU A 133 -9.66 -9.67 5.87
CA GLU A 133 -10.36 -10.96 5.72
C GLU A 133 -10.98 -11.10 4.32
N TRP A 134 -11.58 -10.04 3.80
CA TRP A 134 -12.08 -10.03 2.43
C TRP A 134 -10.97 -10.28 1.41
N ILE A 135 -9.82 -9.60 1.53
CA ILE A 135 -8.66 -9.82 0.65
C ILE A 135 -8.18 -11.27 0.75
N ALA A 136 -8.02 -11.79 1.96
CA ALA A 136 -7.55 -13.15 2.19
C ALA A 136 -8.48 -14.19 1.55
N THR A 137 -9.80 -14.01 1.70
CA THR A 137 -10.82 -14.92 1.16
C THR A 137 -10.89 -14.92 -0.37
N HIS A 138 -10.55 -13.80 -1.01
CA HIS A 138 -10.60 -13.66 -2.47
C HIS A 138 -9.25 -13.82 -3.17
N SER A 139 -8.16 -13.92 -2.40
CA SER A 139 -6.81 -14.09 -2.95
C SER A 139 -6.54 -15.55 -3.32
N ARG A 140 -6.06 -15.77 -4.54
CA ARG A 140 -5.65 -17.09 -5.05
C ARG A 140 -4.14 -17.29 -5.06
N VAL A 141 -3.37 -16.34 -4.51
CA VAL A 141 -1.90 -16.33 -4.63
C VAL A 141 -1.28 -17.51 -3.89
N LEU A 142 -1.74 -17.80 -2.67
CA LEU A 142 -1.21 -18.91 -1.87
C LEU A 142 -1.56 -20.26 -2.50
N ASP A 143 -2.77 -20.40 -3.03
CA ASP A 143 -3.18 -21.61 -3.76
C ASP A 143 -2.32 -21.83 -5.01
N ALA A 144 -2.07 -20.76 -5.78
CA ALA A 144 -1.23 -20.84 -6.97
C ALA A 144 0.23 -21.21 -6.63
N ILE A 145 0.74 -20.76 -5.48
CA ILE A 145 2.05 -21.16 -4.98
C ILE A 145 2.06 -22.64 -4.59
N ALA A 146 1.03 -23.11 -3.89
CA ALA A 146 0.91 -24.50 -3.44
C ALA A 146 0.71 -25.49 -4.61
N GLN A 147 0.05 -25.06 -5.68
CA GLN A 147 -0.19 -25.86 -6.89
C GLN A 147 0.97 -25.79 -7.89
N ARG A 148 2.07 -25.10 -7.56
CA ARG A 148 3.21 -24.97 -8.47
C ARG A 148 3.80 -26.35 -8.77
N PRO A 149 3.96 -26.71 -10.06
CA PRO A 149 4.61 -27.96 -10.44
C PRO A 149 6.01 -28.04 -9.83
N THR A 150 6.32 -29.16 -9.17
CA THR A 150 7.69 -29.48 -8.80
C THR A 150 8.47 -29.79 -10.07
N ARG A 151 9.72 -29.32 -10.15
CA ARG A 151 10.60 -29.69 -11.24
C ARG A 151 10.71 -31.22 -11.25
N GLN A 152 10.27 -31.88 -12.33
CA GLN A 152 10.56 -33.29 -12.51
C GLN A 152 12.04 -33.40 -12.87
N ASP A 153 12.82 -34.06 -12.01
CA ASP A 153 14.19 -34.42 -12.33
C ASP A 153 14.16 -35.44 -13.48
N HIS A 154 14.65 -35.04 -14.65
CA HIS A 154 14.93 -35.92 -15.79
C HIS A 154 16.44 -36.11 -15.91
#